data_AF-A0A090QSQ1-F1
#
_entry.id   AF-A0A090QSQ1-F1
#
_cell.length_a   1.000
_cell.length_b   1.000
_cell.length_c   1.000
_cell.angle_alpha   90.00
_cell.angle_beta   90.00
_cell.angle_gamma   90.00
#
_symmetry.space_group_name_H-M   'P 1'
#
loop_
_entity.id
_entity.type
_entity.pdbx_description
1 polymer ?
#
loop_
_entity_poly.entity_id
_entity_poly.type
_entity_poly.pdbx_seq_one_letter_code
_entity_poly.pdbx_strand_id
1 'polypeptide(L)'
;MLVVAFAFSLLITQVFQSYNEQQQADTLLREQVQPVLDNLEDSYRDMYQVMAAGLGMALTQSDETNSIELHRFNFYDNAPKAAPRISSVHKLVDIGFLPESSRRNIQLLERDFDTWQKRYEIMITDPANAYTFYRENEQLAEKDFESMRKLLKVIRKDIEAHRAELLAKVQDHVEGTKTMLVVGSLLALLLSAVITLVVSRLVVNPLQQLTATLKEISAGEGDLSTCSCTG
;
A
#
# COMPACT_ATOMS: atom_id res chain seq x y z
N MET A 1 6.48 -35.75 18.13
CA MET A 1 7.46 -34.66 17.97
C MET A 1 7.46 -34.09 16.55
N LEU A 2 7.77 -34.86 15.50
CA LEU A 2 7.81 -34.34 14.10
C LEU A 2 6.51 -33.69 13.61
N VAL A 3 5.33 -34.27 13.90
CA VAL A 3 4.03 -33.71 13.48
C VAL A 3 3.76 -32.34 14.13
N VAL A 4 4.09 -32.19 15.41
CA VAL A 4 3.91 -30.93 16.14
C VAL A 4 4.90 -29.88 15.63
N ALA A 5 6.15 -30.26 15.39
CA ALA A 5 7.15 -29.37 14.79
C ALA A 5 6.69 -28.88 13.40
N PHE A 6 6.17 -29.77 12.56
CA PHE A 6 5.63 -29.40 11.25
C PHE A 6 4.46 -28.42 11.34
N ALA A 7 3.52 -28.65 12.27
CA ALA A 7 2.39 -27.74 12.50
C ALA A 7 2.87 -26.34 12.92
N PHE A 8 3.83 -26.25 13.85
CA PHE A 8 4.43 -24.97 14.24
C PHE A 8 5.19 -24.30 13.10
N SER A 9 5.95 -25.05 12.31
CA SER A 9 6.63 -24.52 11.12
C SER A 9 5.65 -23.88 10.15
N LEU A 10 4.51 -24.53 9.89
CA LEU A 10 3.47 -24.01 8.99
C LEU A 10 2.83 -22.72 9.52
N LEU A 11 2.54 -22.65 10.83
CA LEU A 11 2.05 -21.42 11.46
C LEU A 11 3.06 -20.28 11.37
N ILE A 12 4.34 -20.56 11.61
CA ILE A 12 5.41 -19.56 11.49
C ILE A 12 5.52 -19.07 10.05
N THR A 13 5.48 -19.97 9.06
CA THR A 13 5.49 -19.59 7.64
C THR A 13 4.32 -18.65 7.31
N GLN A 14 3.12 -18.94 7.79
CA GLN A 14 1.95 -18.08 7.57
C GLN A 14 2.15 -16.67 8.17
N VAL A 15 2.71 -16.58 9.38
CA VAL A 15 3.03 -15.28 10.01
C VAL A 15 4.04 -14.50 9.18
N PHE A 16 5.10 -15.16 8.70
CA PHE A 16 6.09 -14.52 7.84
C PHE A 16 5.51 -14.02 6.52
N GLN A 17 4.60 -14.79 5.91
CA GLN A 17 3.90 -14.36 4.69
C GLN A 17 3.04 -13.13 4.93
N SER A 18 2.21 -13.13 5.98
CA SER A 18 1.36 -11.99 6.33
C SER A 18 2.18 -10.74 6.67
N TYR A 19 3.28 -10.89 7.39
CA TYR A 19 4.21 -9.79 7.67
C TYR A 19 4.84 -9.24 6.39
N ASN A 20 5.26 -10.12 5.47
CA ASN A 20 5.85 -9.72 4.20
C ASN A 20 4.84 -9.00 3.30
N GLU A 21 3.59 -9.48 3.21
CA GLU A 21 2.51 -8.79 2.50
C GLU A 21 2.27 -7.38 3.05
N GLN A 22 2.25 -7.23 4.38
CA GLN A 22 2.10 -5.93 5.03
C GLN A 22 3.27 -4.98 4.70
N GLN A 23 4.52 -5.46 4.79
CA GLN A 23 5.70 -4.66 4.45
C GLN A 23 5.73 -4.24 2.98
N GLN A 24 5.33 -5.14 2.06
CA GLN A 24 5.24 -4.84 0.64
C GLN A 24 4.17 -3.76 0.37
N ALA A 25 3.00 -3.89 0.99
CA ALA A 25 1.94 -2.89 0.85
C ALA A 25 2.37 -1.53 1.42
N ASP A 26 2.97 -1.50 2.62
CA ASP A 26 3.46 -0.26 3.24
C ASP A 26 4.54 0.42 2.39
N THR A 27 5.45 -0.37 1.82
CA THR A 27 6.51 0.12 0.92
C THR A 27 5.92 0.67 -0.36
N LEU A 28 5.01 -0.06 -1.01
CA LEU A 28 4.31 0.39 -2.22
C LEU A 28 3.57 1.71 -1.97
N LEU A 29 2.82 1.79 -0.86
CA LEU A 29 2.05 2.99 -0.51
C LEU A 29 2.96 4.18 -0.22
N ARG A 30 4.03 3.99 0.54
CA ARG A 30 4.96 5.07 0.94
C ARG A 30 5.84 5.54 -0.21
N GLU A 31 6.35 4.64 -1.03
CA GLU A 31 7.41 4.94 -2.01
C GLU A 31 6.88 5.18 -3.41
N GLN A 32 5.69 4.67 -3.75
CA GLN A 32 5.10 4.84 -5.08
C GLN A 32 3.82 5.67 -5.03
N VAL A 33 2.86 5.31 -4.17
CA VAL A 33 1.51 5.92 -4.18
C VAL A 33 1.50 7.31 -3.56
N GLN A 34 2.05 7.49 -2.35
CA GLN A 34 2.03 8.78 -1.65
C GLN A 34 2.76 9.88 -2.43
N PRO A 35 3.96 9.65 -3.02
CA PRO A 35 4.62 10.68 -3.82
C PRO A 35 3.82 11.13 -5.05
N VAL A 36 3.04 10.23 -5.65
CA VAL A 36 2.16 10.58 -6.77
C VAL A 36 0.96 11.41 -6.30
N LEU A 37 0.37 11.08 -5.14
CA LEU A 37 -0.68 11.90 -4.53
C LEU A 37 -0.17 13.31 -4.17
N ASP A 38 1.04 13.38 -3.61
CA ASP A 38 1.68 14.64 -3.26
C ASP A 38 1.94 15.46 -4.53
N ASN A 39 2.45 14.84 -5.61
CA ASN A 39 2.60 15.49 -6.91
C ASN A 39 1.28 16.02 -7.47
N LEU A 40 0.18 15.27 -7.35
CA LEU A 40 -1.13 15.75 -7.80
C LEU A 40 -1.59 16.98 -7.02
N GLU A 41 -1.42 16.99 -5.70
CA GLU A 41 -1.73 18.14 -4.86
C GLU A 41 -0.86 19.36 -5.19
N ASP A 42 0.43 19.12 -5.38
CA ASP A 42 1.40 20.12 -5.79
C ASP A 42 1.11 20.67 -7.20
N SER A 43 0.67 19.82 -8.14
CA SER A 43 0.26 20.25 -9.49
C SER A 43 -0.97 21.15 -9.45
N TYR A 44 -1.92 20.83 -8.58
CA TYR A 44 -3.11 21.66 -8.35
C TYR A 44 -2.73 23.03 -7.79
N ARG A 45 -1.76 23.09 -6.87
CA ARG A 45 -1.20 24.35 -6.38
C ARG A 45 -0.52 25.14 -7.49
N ASP A 46 0.31 24.50 -8.32
CA ASP A 46 0.98 25.17 -9.45
C ASP A 46 -0.05 25.74 -10.44
N MET A 47 -1.13 25.01 -10.74
CA MET A 47 -2.22 25.50 -11.59
C MET A 47 -2.83 26.79 -11.01
N TYR A 48 -3.05 26.87 -9.70
CA TYR A 48 -3.50 28.14 -9.10
C TYR A 48 -2.49 29.27 -9.26
N GLN A 49 -1.19 28.99 -9.13
CA GLN A 49 -0.15 30.00 -9.30
C GLN A 49 -0.08 30.51 -10.74
N VAL A 50 -0.22 29.62 -11.72
CA VAL A 50 -0.33 29.98 -13.14
C VAL A 50 -1.54 30.88 -13.39
N MET A 51 -2.69 30.50 -12.83
CA MET A 51 -3.91 31.30 -12.94
C MET A 51 -3.71 32.69 -12.32
N ALA A 52 -3.20 32.74 -11.09
CA ALA A 52 -2.95 33.98 -10.37
C ALA A 52 -1.95 34.89 -11.11
N ALA A 53 -0.92 34.32 -11.72
CA ALA A 53 0.05 35.07 -12.50
C ALA A 53 -0.59 35.75 -13.72
N GLY A 54 -1.39 35.04 -14.51
CA GLY A 54 -2.05 35.66 -15.67
C GLY A 54 -3.19 36.61 -15.29
N LEU A 55 -3.93 36.34 -14.20
CA LEU A 55 -4.90 37.30 -13.66
C LEU A 55 -4.22 38.59 -13.18
N GLY A 56 -3.11 38.45 -12.46
CA GLY A 56 -2.29 39.59 -12.04
C GLY A 56 -1.76 40.38 -13.23
N MET A 57 -1.30 39.69 -14.27
CA MET A 57 -0.88 40.31 -15.53
C MET A 57 -2.00 41.13 -16.19
N ALA A 58 -3.22 40.60 -16.24
CA ALA A 58 -4.38 41.30 -16.80
C ALA A 58 -4.78 42.56 -16.01
N LEU A 59 -4.42 42.64 -14.72
CA LEU A 59 -4.74 43.78 -13.85
C LEU A 59 -3.58 44.79 -13.71
N THR A 60 -2.40 44.44 -14.23
CA THR A 60 -1.18 45.26 -14.14
C THR A 60 -1.18 46.31 -15.25
N GLN A 61 -0.84 47.56 -14.93
CA GLN A 61 -0.67 48.63 -15.92
C GLN A 61 0.65 48.45 -16.67
N SER A 62 0.71 48.95 -17.91
CA SER A 62 1.87 48.74 -18.80
C SER A 62 3.18 49.36 -18.29
N ASP A 63 3.11 50.34 -17.39
CA ASP A 63 4.25 51.01 -16.77
C ASP A 63 4.71 50.36 -15.44
N GLU A 64 3.95 49.40 -14.91
CA GLU A 64 4.26 48.67 -13.67
C GLU A 64 5.24 47.51 -13.91
N THR A 65 6.44 47.82 -14.43
CA THR A 65 7.46 46.83 -14.84
C THR A 65 7.78 45.78 -13.78
N ASN A 66 7.83 46.16 -12.49
CA ASN A 66 8.12 45.22 -11.41
C ASN A 66 7.01 44.17 -11.24
N SER A 67 5.75 44.58 -11.37
CA SER A 67 4.58 43.68 -11.30
C SER A 67 4.56 42.75 -12.52
N ILE A 68 4.88 43.28 -13.71
CA ILE A 68 4.99 42.48 -14.94
C ILE A 68 6.04 41.36 -14.77
N GLU A 69 7.24 41.70 -14.29
CA GLU A 69 8.31 40.71 -14.10
C GLU A 69 7.98 39.70 -12.99
N LEU A 70 7.31 40.11 -11.91
CA LEU A 70 6.86 39.20 -10.85
C LEU A 70 5.87 38.15 -11.39
N HIS A 71 4.86 38.58 -12.13
CA HIS A 71 3.87 37.66 -12.71
C HIS A 71 4.49 36.76 -13.77
N ARG A 72 5.40 37.27 -14.59
CA ARG A 72 6.17 36.47 -15.54
C ARG A 72 7.00 35.40 -14.84
N PHE A 73 7.72 35.78 -13.78
CA PHE A 73 8.47 34.83 -12.95
C PHE A 73 7.56 33.74 -12.38
N ASN A 74 6.45 34.14 -11.75
CA ASN A 74 5.52 33.17 -11.15
C ASN A 74 4.93 32.22 -12.20
N PHE A 75 4.58 32.70 -13.39
CA PHE A 75 4.08 31.84 -14.46
C PHE A 75 5.14 30.81 -14.88
N TYR A 76 6.35 31.27 -15.23
CA TYR A 76 7.40 30.39 -15.73
C TYR A 76 8.03 29.49 -14.65
N ASP A 77 7.90 29.85 -13.38
CA ASP A 77 8.30 28.96 -12.28
C ASP A 77 7.28 27.83 -12.05
N ASN A 78 5.98 28.07 -12.27
CA ASN A 78 4.93 27.11 -11.90
C ASN A 78 4.40 26.27 -13.07
N ALA A 79 4.17 26.86 -14.25
CA ALA A 79 3.62 26.14 -15.40
C ALA A 79 4.46 24.90 -15.79
N PRO A 80 5.80 24.96 -15.86
CA PRO A 80 6.62 23.80 -16.20
C PRO A 80 6.63 22.71 -15.12
N LYS A 81 6.26 23.02 -13.87
CA LYS A 81 6.23 22.04 -12.76
C LYS A 81 4.94 21.21 -12.75
N ALA A 82 3.82 21.79 -13.15
CA ALA A 82 2.52 21.13 -13.10
C ALA A 82 2.43 19.90 -14.03
N ALA A 83 2.90 20.02 -15.27
CA ALA A 83 2.83 18.94 -16.26
C ALA A 83 3.53 17.63 -15.82
N PRO A 84 4.82 17.61 -15.42
CA PRO A 84 5.47 16.38 -14.96
C PRO A 84 4.85 15.82 -13.68
N ARG A 85 4.27 16.68 -12.82
CA ARG A 85 3.55 16.25 -11.63
C ARG A 85 2.24 15.52 -11.96
N ILE A 86 1.46 16.03 -12.91
CA ILE A 86 0.27 15.33 -13.46
C ILE A 86 0.67 14.01 -14.08
N SER A 87 1.72 14.02 -14.92
CA SER A 87 2.20 12.83 -15.62
C SER A 87 2.72 11.73 -14.69
N SER A 88 3.11 12.08 -13.46
CA SER A 88 3.58 11.11 -12.46
C SER A 88 2.58 10.00 -12.15
N VAL A 89 1.27 10.22 -12.39
CA VAL A 89 0.23 9.19 -12.22
C VAL A 89 0.41 8.00 -13.15
N HIS A 90 1.02 8.18 -14.33
CA HIS A 90 1.32 7.08 -15.22
C HIS A 90 2.15 5.98 -14.55
N LYS A 91 3.03 6.34 -13.61
CA LYS A 91 3.81 5.37 -12.83
C LYS A 91 2.93 4.35 -12.11
N LEU A 92 1.79 4.78 -11.57
CA LEU A 92 0.85 3.89 -10.87
C LEU A 92 0.11 2.96 -11.82
N VAL A 93 -0.11 3.38 -13.08
CA VAL A 93 -0.64 2.50 -14.12
C VAL A 93 0.42 1.48 -14.53
N ASP A 94 1.66 1.95 -14.77
CA ASP A 94 2.74 1.12 -15.28
C ASP A 94 3.18 0.00 -14.31
N ILE A 95 3.06 0.24 -12.99
CA ILE A 95 3.30 -0.80 -11.96
C ILE A 95 2.06 -1.67 -11.67
N GLY A 96 0.94 -1.43 -12.36
CA GLY A 96 -0.30 -2.19 -12.18
C GLY A 96 -1.09 -1.86 -10.92
N PHE A 97 -0.77 -0.75 -10.23
CA PHE A 97 -1.55 -0.29 -9.07
C PHE A 97 -2.90 0.31 -9.50
N LEU A 98 -2.90 1.05 -10.60
CA LEU A 98 -4.11 1.52 -11.28
C LEU A 98 -4.37 0.69 -12.55
N PRO A 99 -5.64 0.51 -12.95
CA PRO A 99 -5.97 -0.15 -14.20
C PRO A 99 -5.61 0.73 -15.41
N GLU A 100 -5.33 0.10 -16.55
CA GLU A 100 -5.04 0.80 -17.82
C GLU A 100 -6.18 1.75 -18.26
N SER A 101 -7.42 1.48 -17.85
CA SER A 101 -8.55 2.38 -18.09
C SER A 101 -8.34 3.78 -17.50
N SER A 102 -7.53 3.91 -16.45
CA SER A 102 -7.20 5.21 -15.83
C SER A 102 -6.35 6.10 -16.74
N ARG A 103 -5.60 5.51 -17.69
CA ARG A 103 -4.70 6.24 -18.59
C ARG A 103 -5.42 7.31 -19.40
N ARG A 104 -6.67 7.04 -19.81
CA ARG A 104 -7.50 7.99 -20.57
C ARG A 104 -7.77 9.28 -19.81
N ASN A 105 -8.07 9.20 -18.52
CA ASN A 105 -8.36 10.38 -17.70
C ASN A 105 -7.08 11.20 -17.46
N ILE A 106 -5.93 10.54 -17.29
CA ILE A 106 -4.63 11.20 -17.11
C ILE A 106 -4.26 12.00 -18.37
N GLN A 107 -4.33 11.36 -19.54
CA GLN A 107 -4.03 12.01 -20.83
C GLN A 107 -4.99 13.16 -21.14
N LEU A 108 -6.26 13.02 -20.76
CA LEU A 108 -7.24 14.08 -20.86
C LEU A 108 -6.83 15.30 -20.02
N LEU A 109 -6.39 15.07 -18.78
CA LEU A 109 -5.93 16.14 -17.89
C LEU A 109 -4.67 16.82 -18.43
N GLU A 110 -3.69 16.05 -18.91
CA GLU A 110 -2.46 16.59 -19.49
C GLU A 110 -2.76 17.49 -20.70
N ARG A 111 -3.65 17.05 -21.60
CA ARG A 111 -4.05 17.82 -22.79
C ARG A 111 -4.83 19.08 -22.42
N ASP A 112 -5.77 18.96 -21.50
CA ASP A 112 -6.58 20.09 -21.05
C ASP A 112 -5.68 21.12 -20.33
N PHE A 113 -4.70 20.66 -19.53
CA PHE A 113 -3.68 21.50 -18.91
C PHE A 113 -2.81 22.21 -19.96
N ASP A 114 -2.29 21.50 -20.95
CA ASP A 114 -1.47 22.09 -22.02
C ASP A 114 -2.23 23.20 -22.78
N THR A 115 -3.51 22.95 -23.09
CA THR A 115 -4.37 23.93 -23.75
C THR A 115 -4.62 25.15 -22.86
N TRP A 116 -4.94 24.91 -21.59
CA TRP A 116 -5.25 25.94 -20.63
C TRP A 116 -4.04 26.83 -20.31
N GLN A 117 -2.85 26.25 -20.07
CA GLN A 117 -1.65 27.05 -19.73
C GLN A 117 -1.25 28.00 -20.86
N LYS A 118 -1.39 27.58 -22.13
CA LYS A 118 -1.04 28.38 -23.31
C LYS A 118 -1.93 29.62 -23.44
N ARG A 119 -3.17 29.54 -22.97
CA ARG A 119 -4.07 30.69 -22.90
C ARG A 119 -3.56 31.73 -21.90
N TYR A 120 -3.07 31.29 -20.75
CA TYR A 120 -2.46 32.18 -19.76
C TYR A 120 -1.11 32.75 -20.25
N GLU A 121 -0.34 31.96 -21.01
CA GLU A 121 0.93 32.41 -21.60
C GLU A 121 0.75 33.61 -22.55
N ILE A 122 -0.36 33.70 -23.29
CA ILE A 122 -0.66 34.87 -24.14
C ILE A 122 -0.66 36.16 -23.32
N MET A 123 -1.28 36.16 -22.13
CA MET A 123 -1.28 37.34 -21.26
C MET A 123 0.13 37.67 -20.74
N ILE A 124 0.94 36.66 -20.45
CA ILE A 124 2.31 36.83 -19.93
C ILE A 124 3.27 37.38 -20.99
N THR A 125 3.05 37.01 -22.25
CA THR A 125 3.89 37.40 -23.40
C THR A 125 3.45 38.73 -24.03
N ASP A 126 2.19 39.12 -23.88
CA ASP A 126 1.64 40.41 -24.32
C ASP A 126 0.91 41.16 -23.18
N PRO A 127 1.67 41.77 -22.24
CA PRO A 127 1.09 42.51 -21.11
C PRO A 127 0.18 43.66 -21.54
N ALA A 128 0.46 44.30 -22.68
CA ALA A 128 -0.31 45.45 -23.15
C ALA A 128 -1.76 45.08 -23.53
N ASN A 129 -1.97 43.87 -24.02
CA ASN A 129 -3.29 43.35 -24.39
C ASN A 129 -3.86 42.34 -23.38
N ALA A 130 -3.14 42.05 -22.29
CA ALA A 130 -3.53 41.03 -21.30
C ALA A 130 -4.95 41.25 -20.73
N TYR A 131 -5.30 42.51 -20.40
CA TYR A 131 -6.64 42.85 -19.92
C TYR A 131 -7.73 42.50 -20.93
N THR A 132 -7.58 42.97 -22.18
CA THR A 132 -8.55 42.73 -23.26
C THR A 132 -8.70 41.23 -23.52
N PHE A 133 -7.57 40.53 -23.65
CA PHE A 133 -7.56 39.09 -23.87
C PHE A 133 -8.28 38.35 -22.73
N TYR A 134 -8.01 38.72 -21.47
CA TYR A 134 -8.70 38.14 -20.32
C TYR A 134 -10.21 38.36 -20.41
N ARG A 135 -10.67 39.59 -20.64
CA ARG A 135 -12.09 39.94 -20.72
C ARG A 135 -12.84 39.19 -21.82
N GLU A 136 -12.18 38.89 -22.92
CA GLU A 136 -12.76 38.11 -24.02
C GLU A 136 -12.78 36.60 -23.76
N ASN A 137 -11.94 36.10 -22.85
CA ASN A 137 -11.71 34.66 -22.65
C ASN A 137 -12.01 34.14 -21.24
N GLU A 138 -12.36 35.01 -20.28
CA GLU A 138 -12.54 34.70 -18.85
C GLU A 138 -13.44 33.49 -18.61
N GLN A 139 -14.64 33.48 -19.20
CA GLN A 139 -15.60 32.38 -19.03
C GLN A 139 -15.05 31.03 -19.50
N LEU A 140 -14.25 31.04 -20.57
CA LEU A 140 -13.65 29.84 -21.11
C LEU A 140 -12.48 29.39 -20.22
N ALA A 141 -11.66 30.32 -19.72
CA ALA A 141 -10.57 30.03 -18.80
C ALA A 141 -11.07 29.43 -17.47
N GLU A 142 -12.16 29.97 -16.91
CA GLU A 142 -12.79 29.45 -15.69
C GLU A 142 -13.37 28.04 -15.93
N LYS A 143 -14.07 27.85 -17.05
CA LYS A 143 -14.62 26.54 -17.43
C LYS A 143 -13.53 25.49 -17.61
N ASP A 144 -12.44 25.83 -18.29
CA ASP A 144 -11.30 24.95 -18.51
C ASP A 144 -10.66 24.57 -17.16
N PHE A 145 -10.45 25.54 -16.26
CA PHE A 145 -9.92 25.29 -14.92
C PHE A 145 -10.81 24.36 -14.09
N GLU A 146 -12.12 24.61 -14.06
CA GLU A 146 -13.07 23.77 -13.33
C GLU A 146 -13.17 22.35 -13.92
N SER A 147 -13.03 22.20 -15.25
CA SER A 147 -12.96 20.89 -15.89
C SER A 147 -11.74 20.10 -15.41
N MET A 148 -10.55 20.72 -15.46
CA MET A 148 -9.32 20.08 -14.99
C MET A 148 -9.36 19.75 -13.50
N ARG A 149 -9.89 20.65 -12.67
CA ARG A 149 -10.06 20.42 -11.23
C ARG A 149 -10.95 19.21 -10.95
N LYS A 150 -12.05 19.06 -11.67
CA LYS A 150 -12.93 17.88 -11.57
C LYS A 150 -12.20 16.61 -11.96
N LEU A 151 -11.44 16.64 -13.06
CA LEU A 151 -10.71 15.49 -13.55
C LEU A 151 -9.57 15.08 -12.62
N LEU A 152 -8.81 16.04 -12.08
CA LEU A 152 -7.80 15.81 -11.05
C LEU A 152 -8.41 15.15 -9.81
N LYS A 153 -9.60 15.61 -9.39
CA LYS A 153 -10.34 14.99 -8.27
C LYS A 153 -10.78 13.56 -8.58
N VAL A 154 -11.19 13.26 -9.81
CA VAL A 154 -11.53 11.90 -10.24
C VAL A 154 -10.29 11.00 -10.14
N ILE A 155 -9.17 11.42 -10.73
CA ILE A 155 -7.92 10.66 -10.70
C ILE A 155 -7.44 10.43 -9.26
N ARG A 156 -7.47 11.47 -8.42
CA ARG A 156 -7.10 11.35 -7.00
C ARG A 156 -7.99 10.35 -6.26
N LYS A 157 -9.31 10.42 -6.47
CA LYS A 157 -10.24 9.47 -5.86
C LYS A 157 -10.01 8.04 -6.32
N ASP A 158 -9.68 7.83 -7.58
CA ASP A 158 -9.36 6.50 -8.09
C ASP A 158 -8.12 5.93 -7.38
N ILE A 159 -7.07 6.73 -7.20
CA ILE A 159 -5.86 6.35 -6.44
C ILE A 159 -6.20 6.03 -4.97
N GLU A 160 -6.97 6.91 -4.31
CA GLU A 160 -7.38 6.71 -2.91
C GLU A 160 -8.25 5.46 -2.72
N ALA A 161 -9.11 5.14 -3.68
CA ALA A 161 -9.93 3.93 -3.66
C ALA A 161 -9.06 2.66 -3.76
N HIS A 162 -8.08 2.61 -4.67
CA HIS A 162 -7.17 1.47 -4.79
C HIS A 162 -6.26 1.33 -3.56
N ARG A 163 -5.85 2.46 -2.95
CA ARG A 163 -5.13 2.45 -1.67
C ARG A 163 -5.99 1.83 -0.56
N ALA A 164 -7.26 2.23 -0.46
CA ALA A 164 -8.17 1.70 0.53
C ALA A 164 -8.43 0.19 0.31
N GLU A 165 -8.59 -0.24 -0.93
CA GLU A 165 -8.75 -1.67 -1.29
C GLU A 165 -7.51 -2.50 -0.89
N LEU A 166 -6.30 -2.00 -1.18
CA LEU A 166 -5.06 -2.68 -0.78
C LEU A 166 -4.97 -2.81 0.74
N LEU A 167 -5.26 -1.75 1.49
CA LEU A 167 -5.25 -1.77 2.94
C LEU A 167 -6.29 -2.75 3.52
N ALA A 168 -7.49 -2.79 2.93
CA ALA A 168 -8.52 -3.75 3.32
C ALA A 168 -8.07 -5.20 3.07
N LYS A 169 -7.47 -5.50 1.90
CA LYS A 169 -6.92 -6.84 1.61
C LYS A 169 -5.84 -7.25 2.61
N VAL A 170 -4.91 -6.36 2.93
CA VAL A 170 -3.87 -6.64 3.93
C VAL A 170 -4.47 -6.87 5.31
N GLN A 171 -5.46 -6.07 5.70
CA GLN A 171 -6.13 -6.23 6.98
C GLN A 171 -6.86 -7.58 7.08
N ASP A 172 -7.62 -7.96 6.04
CA ASP A 172 -8.33 -9.24 5.98
C ASP A 172 -7.34 -10.42 6.09
N HIS A 173 -6.20 -10.34 5.40
CA HIS A 173 -5.13 -11.34 5.46
C HIS A 173 -4.52 -11.45 6.88
N VAL A 174 -4.31 -10.32 7.55
CA VAL A 174 -3.79 -10.28 8.93
C VAL A 174 -4.81 -10.88 9.91
N GLU A 175 -6.10 -10.56 9.77
CA GLU A 175 -7.17 -11.11 10.62
C GLU A 175 -7.35 -12.62 10.44
N GLY A 176 -7.30 -13.10 9.19
CA GLY A 176 -7.27 -14.53 8.89
C GLY A 176 -6.06 -15.23 9.51
N THR A 177 -4.87 -14.63 9.38
CA THR A 177 -3.63 -15.17 9.96
C THR A 177 -3.69 -15.23 11.49
N LYS A 178 -4.23 -14.19 12.16
CA LYS A 178 -4.45 -14.18 13.61
C LYS A 178 -5.37 -15.33 14.05
N THR A 179 -6.48 -15.51 13.33
CA THR A 179 -7.47 -16.57 13.64
C THR A 179 -6.84 -17.95 13.48
N MET A 180 -6.12 -18.17 12.38
CA MET A 180 -5.38 -19.41 12.13
C MET A 180 -4.32 -19.68 13.20
N LEU A 181 -3.63 -18.64 13.69
CA LEU A 181 -2.61 -18.77 14.72
C LEU A 181 -3.21 -19.18 16.07
N VAL A 182 -4.31 -18.56 16.49
CA VAL A 182 -4.98 -18.90 17.76
C VAL A 182 -5.51 -20.32 17.72
N VAL A 183 -6.30 -20.66 16.69
CA VAL A 183 -6.91 -21.99 16.56
C VAL A 183 -5.84 -23.07 16.34
N GLY A 184 -4.87 -22.80 15.46
CA GLY A 184 -3.79 -23.73 15.16
C GLY A 184 -2.89 -24.01 16.36
N SER A 185 -2.57 -22.98 17.17
CA SER A 185 -1.79 -23.16 18.40
C SER A 185 -2.53 -23.98 19.44
N LEU A 186 -3.83 -23.72 19.65
CA LEU A 186 -4.66 -24.51 20.57
C LEU A 186 -4.71 -25.98 20.14
N LEU A 187 -4.92 -26.25 18.85
CA LEU A 187 -4.92 -27.61 18.31
C LEU A 187 -3.55 -28.30 18.44
N ALA A 188 -2.45 -27.59 18.19
CA ALA A 188 -1.10 -28.13 18.35
C ALA A 188 -0.80 -28.50 19.82
N LEU A 189 -1.24 -27.68 20.78
CA LEU A 189 -1.12 -27.96 22.21
C LEU A 189 -1.93 -29.19 22.62
N LEU A 190 -3.19 -29.29 22.18
CA LEU A 190 -4.04 -30.45 22.44
C LEU A 190 -3.44 -31.73 21.86
N LEU A 191 -2.97 -31.70 20.61
CA LEU A 191 -2.29 -32.84 19.99
C LEU A 191 -1.02 -33.24 20.75
N SER A 192 -0.22 -32.26 21.20
CA SER A 192 0.97 -32.52 22.00
C SER A 192 0.62 -33.24 23.32
N ALA A 193 -0.42 -32.79 24.02
CA ALA A 193 -0.90 -33.43 25.24
C ALA A 193 -1.36 -34.87 24.98
N VAL A 194 -2.16 -35.11 23.94
CA VAL A 194 -2.62 -36.44 23.55
C VAL A 194 -1.45 -37.37 23.20
N ILE A 195 -0.50 -36.91 22.39
CA ILE A 195 0.69 -37.70 22.03
C ILE A 195 1.48 -38.07 23.28
N THR A 196 1.66 -37.13 24.21
CA THR A 196 2.39 -37.37 25.45
C THR A 196 1.71 -38.44 26.31
N LEU A 197 0.38 -38.37 26.46
CA LEU A 197 -0.40 -39.37 27.20
C LEU A 197 -0.32 -40.76 26.55
N VAL A 198 -0.43 -40.83 25.23
CA VAL A 198 -0.37 -42.10 24.48
C VAL A 198 1.01 -42.73 24.59
N VAL A 199 2.08 -41.97 24.38
CA VAL A 199 3.46 -42.47 24.46
C VAL A 199 3.80 -42.91 25.89
N SER A 200 3.40 -42.13 26.90
CA SER A 200 3.59 -42.50 28.31
C SER A 200 2.92 -43.84 28.64
N ARG A 201 1.65 -44.01 28.26
CA ARG A 201 0.90 -45.23 28.60
C ARG A 201 1.29 -46.47 27.79
N LEU A 202 1.55 -46.32 26.49
CA LEU A 202 1.78 -47.46 25.60
C LEU A 202 3.24 -47.87 25.46
N VAL A 203 4.18 -46.94 25.65
CA VAL A 203 5.61 -47.20 25.43
C VAL A 203 6.38 -47.12 26.73
N VAL A 204 6.28 -45.99 27.45
CA VAL A 204 7.13 -45.75 28.63
C VAL A 204 6.76 -46.65 29.80
N ASN A 205 5.47 -46.73 30.16
CA ASN A 205 5.03 -47.54 31.30
C ASN A 205 5.37 -49.04 31.14
N PRO A 206 5.10 -49.70 29.99
CA PRO A 206 5.48 -51.11 29.80
C PRO A 206 6.99 -51.33 29.82
N LEU A 207 7.78 -50.41 29.24
CA LEU A 207 9.24 -50.50 29.30
C LEU A 207 9.77 -50.39 30.73
N GLN A 208 9.20 -49.49 31.54
CA GLN A 208 9.57 -49.37 32.95
C GLN A 208 9.23 -50.63 33.74
N GLN A 209 8.06 -51.24 33.49
CA GLN A 209 7.69 -52.52 34.11
C GLN A 209 8.64 -53.64 33.72
N LEU A 210 8.93 -53.80 32.43
CA LEU A 210 9.91 -54.79 31.94
C LEU A 210 11.30 -54.57 32.55
N THR A 211 11.75 -53.32 32.62
CA THR A 211 13.04 -52.97 33.21
C THR A 211 13.07 -53.29 34.71
N ALA A 212 11.96 -53.07 35.43
CA ALA A 212 11.85 -53.41 36.85
C ALA A 212 11.89 -54.93 37.08
N THR A 213 11.13 -55.72 36.30
CA THR A 213 11.15 -57.19 36.39
C THR A 213 12.54 -57.75 36.04
N LEU A 214 13.19 -57.24 35.00
CA LEU A 214 14.57 -57.65 34.66
C LEU A 214 15.56 -57.30 35.77
N LYS A 215 15.38 -56.16 36.44
CA LYS A 215 16.21 -55.75 37.58
C LYS A 215 16.01 -56.70 38.78
N GLU A 216 14.77 -57.07 39.11
CA GLU A 216 14.47 -58.08 40.15
C GLU A 216 15.08 -59.45 39.82
N ILE A 217 14.97 -59.90 38.56
CA ILE A 217 15.60 -61.15 38.09
C ILE A 217 17.13 -61.08 38.23
N SER A 218 17.76 -59.94 37.92
CA SER A 218 19.21 -59.76 38.02
C SER A 218 19.72 -59.55 39.46
N ALA A 219 18.86 -59.05 40.36
CA ALA A 219 19.19 -58.77 41.76
C ALA A 219 19.10 -60.00 42.67
N GLY A 220 18.59 -61.13 42.17
CA GLY A 220 18.69 -62.43 42.84
C GLY A 220 17.52 -62.83 43.75
N GLU A 221 16.36 -62.19 43.64
CA GLU A 221 15.12 -62.58 44.37
C GLU A 221 14.11 -63.32 43.46
N GLY A 222 14.58 -63.93 42.37
CA GLY A 222 13.74 -64.82 41.54
C GLY A 222 13.39 -66.09 42.31
N ASP A 223 12.32 -66.04 43.11
CA ASP A 223 11.79 -67.21 43.81
C ASP A 223 11.29 -68.26 42.81
N LEU A 224 12.10 -69.31 42.63
CA LEU A 224 11.79 -70.50 41.83
C LEU A 224 11.15 -71.62 42.70
N SER A 225 10.55 -71.33 43.86
CA SER A 225 10.08 -72.36 44.81
C SER A 225 8.75 -73.06 44.47
N THR A 226 8.14 -72.83 43.31
CA THR A 226 6.90 -73.52 42.93
C THR A 226 6.98 -74.21 41.56
N CYS A 227 7.78 -75.27 41.48
CA CYS A 227 7.45 -76.38 40.58
C CYS A 227 7.66 -77.70 41.33
N SER A 228 6.58 -78.18 41.93
CA SER A 228 6.50 -79.47 42.60
C SER A 228 6.74 -80.59 41.60
N CYS A 229 7.84 -81.33 41.79
CA CYS A 229 7.94 -82.70 41.30
C CYS A 229 6.84 -83.51 41.99
N THR A 230 5.90 -84.05 41.21
CA THR A 230 5.10 -85.21 41.60
C THR A 230 5.41 -86.31 40.58
N GLY A 231 5.82 -87.46 41.11
CA GLY A 231 6.40 -88.58 40.37
C GLY A 231 5.39 -89.49 39.68
#